data_AF-A0A3D0ZN57-F1
#
_entry.id   AF-A0A3D0ZN57-F1
#
_cell.length_a   1.000
_cell.length_b   1.000
_cell.length_c   1.000
_cell.angle_alpha   90.00
_cell.angle_beta   90.00
_cell.angle_gamma   90.00
#
_symmetry.space_group_name_H-M   'P 1'
#
loop_
_entity.id
_entity.type
_entity.pdbx_description
1 polymer ?
#
loop_
_entity_poly.entity_id
_entity_poly.type
_entity_poly.pdbx_seq_one_letter_code
_entity_poly.pdbx_strand_id
1 'polypeptide(L)'
;GVYICDECIELCNEIIEEELAEVADLGSFELPKPREIFDFLQEYVIGQEPAKRSLAVAVYNHYKRIQAGHAPKSGSLAEGG
;
A
#
# COMPACT_ATOMS: atom_id res chain seq x y z
N GLY A 1 7.39 9.47 37.74
CA GLY A 1 7.55 9.84 36.33
C GLY A 1 8.32 8.73 35.65
N VAL A 2 7.96 8.38 34.43
CA VAL A 2 8.76 7.46 33.60
C VAL A 2 9.88 8.29 32.98
N TYR A 3 11.10 7.80 33.07
CA TYR A 3 12.28 8.39 32.42
C TYR A 3 12.73 7.41 31.35
N ILE A 4 12.81 7.87 30.11
CA ILE A 4 13.37 7.14 28.98
C ILE A 4 14.76 7.70 28.67
N CYS A 5 15.69 6.84 28.27
CA CYS A 5 17.06 7.22 27.96
C CYS A 5 17.20 7.62 26.48
N ASP A 6 18.18 8.47 26.14
CA ASP A 6 18.37 8.93 24.74
C ASP A 6 18.74 7.77 23.80
N GLU A 7 19.58 6.84 24.26
CA GLU A 7 19.92 5.59 23.53
C GLU A 7 18.67 4.73 23.28
N CYS A 8 17.73 4.71 24.23
CA CYS A 8 16.48 3.97 24.12
C CYS A 8 15.58 4.59 23.05
N ILE A 9 15.63 5.92 22.87
CA ILE A 9 14.88 6.64 21.83
C ILE A 9 15.48 6.31 20.46
N GLU A 10 16.80 6.32 20.34
CA GLU A 10 17.50 5.97 19.10
C GLU A 10 17.19 4.53 18.69
N LEU A 11 17.33 3.57 19.62
CA LEU A 11 17.00 2.18 19.36
C LEU A 11 15.52 1.98 18.98
N CYS A 12 14.59 2.70 19.63
CA CYS A 12 13.18 2.63 19.24
C CYS A 12 12.95 3.16 17.82
N ASN A 13 13.65 4.23 17.42
CA ASN A 13 13.52 4.78 16.08
C ASN A 13 14.10 3.83 15.03
N GLU A 14 15.24 3.20 15.29
CA GLU A 14 15.84 2.19 14.40
C GLU A 14 14.89 1.01 14.19
N ILE A 15 14.31 0.46 15.27
CA ILE A 15 13.32 -0.63 15.18
C ILE A 15 12.10 -0.21 14.36
N ILE A 16 11.60 1.02 14.55
CA ILE A 16 10.44 1.53 13.79
C ILE A 16 10.79 1.68 12.30
N GLU A 17 11.99 2.17 11.98
CA GLU A 17 12.45 2.35 10.60
C GLU A 17 12.65 1.01 9.88
N GLU A 18 13.21 0.00 10.55
CA GLU A 18 13.36 -1.36 10.02
C GLU A 18 12.01 -1.98 9.69
N GLU A 19 11.04 -1.92 10.62
CA GLU A 19 9.68 -2.43 10.39
C GLU A 19 8.97 -1.67 9.24
N LEU A 20 9.18 -0.36 9.14
CA LEU A 20 8.60 0.45 8.05
C LEU A 20 9.23 0.09 6.69
N ALA A 21 10.52 -0.22 6.68
CA ALA A 21 11.25 -0.65 5.48
C ALA A 21 10.80 -2.04 5.02
N GLU A 22 10.57 -2.99 5.94
CA GLU A 22 10.01 -4.30 5.61
C GLU A 22 8.59 -4.20 5.00
N VAL A 23 7.75 -3.31 5.54
CA VAL A 23 6.43 -3.01 4.97
C VAL A 23 6.53 -2.30 3.62
N ALA A 24 7.58 -1.49 3.40
CA ALA A 24 7.84 -0.82 2.13
C ALA A 24 8.40 -1.78 1.05
N ASP A 25 9.07 -2.88 1.42
CA ASP A 25 9.56 -3.89 0.47
C ASP A 25 8.42 -4.80 -0.06
N LEU A 26 7.30 -4.89 0.67
CA LEU A 26 6.01 -5.34 0.11
C LEU A 26 5.39 -4.31 -0.87
N GLY A 27 6.00 -3.11 -0.95
CA GLY A 27 5.48 -1.90 -1.57
C GLY A 27 6.00 -1.64 -2.98
N SER A 28 5.78 -2.56 -3.92
CA SER A 28 5.47 -2.19 -5.32
C SER A 28 4.93 -3.39 -6.10
N PHE A 29 3.83 -4.00 -5.64
CA PHE A 29 3.11 -4.90 -6.53
C PHE A 29 2.42 -4.07 -7.62
N GLU A 30 2.83 -4.27 -8.88
CA GLU A 30 2.21 -3.63 -10.03
C GLU A 30 0.75 -4.07 -10.13
N LEU A 31 -0.18 -3.13 -9.90
CA LEU A 31 -1.59 -3.44 -9.85
C LEU A 31 -2.13 -3.69 -11.27
N PRO A 32 -2.65 -4.90 -11.58
CA PRO A 32 -3.23 -5.18 -12.89
C PRO A 32 -4.40 -4.25 -13.18
N LYS A 33 -4.51 -3.80 -14.43
CA LYS A 33 -5.61 -2.96 -14.91
C LYS A 33 -6.92 -3.74 -14.79
N PRO A 34 -8.08 -3.05 -14.66
CA PRO A 34 -9.37 -3.72 -14.59
C PRO A 34 -9.64 -4.69 -15.75
N ARG A 35 -9.09 -4.43 -16.94
CA ARG A 35 -9.22 -5.32 -18.09
C ARG A 35 -8.49 -6.66 -17.88
N GLU A 36 -7.30 -6.63 -17.30
CA GLU A 36 -6.50 -7.83 -17.02
C GLU A 36 -7.17 -8.68 -15.94
N ILE A 37 -7.72 -8.03 -14.90
CA ILE A 37 -8.53 -8.72 -13.87
C ILE A 37 -9.78 -9.35 -14.50
N PHE A 38 -10.45 -8.62 -15.40
CA PHE A 38 -11.63 -9.12 -16.10
C PHE A 38 -11.29 -10.33 -16.98
N ASP A 39 -10.21 -10.24 -17.77
CA ASP A 39 -9.78 -11.31 -18.68
C ASP A 39 -9.39 -12.57 -17.89
N PHE A 40 -8.71 -12.42 -16.75
CA PHE A 40 -8.42 -13.53 -15.84
C PHE A 40 -9.70 -14.19 -15.31
N LEU A 41 -10.74 -13.41 -14.98
CA LEU A 41 -12.03 -13.97 -14.57
C LEU A 41 -12.74 -14.72 -15.69
N GLN A 42 -12.48 -14.42 -16.97
CA GLN A 42 -13.06 -15.17 -18.10
C GLN A 42 -12.59 -16.63 -18.11
N GLU A 43 -11.39 -16.91 -17.61
CA GLU A 43 -10.79 -18.26 -17.60
C GLU A 43 -11.52 -19.21 -16.63
N TYR A 44 -12.14 -18.68 -15.58
CA TYR A 44 -12.75 -19.47 -14.50
C TYR A 44 -14.27 -19.27 -14.36
N VAL A 45 -14.81 -18.15 -14.82
CA VAL A 45 -16.23 -17.78 -14.64
C VAL A 45 -16.91 -17.59 -15.99
N ILE A 46 -17.76 -18.55 -16.37
CA ILE A 46 -18.54 -18.52 -17.61
C ILE A 46 -19.80 -17.63 -17.45
N GLY A 47 -20.03 -16.72 -18.39
CA GLY A 47 -21.17 -15.78 -18.35
C GLY A 47 -20.98 -14.65 -17.33
N GLN A 48 -22.05 -14.01 -16.83
CA GLN A 48 -21.95 -12.97 -15.78
C GLN A 48 -21.09 -11.74 -16.11
N GLU A 49 -21.15 -11.29 -17.36
CA GLU A 49 -20.41 -10.11 -17.86
C GLU A 49 -20.56 -8.85 -16.98
N PRO A 50 -21.76 -8.48 -16.49
CA PRO A 50 -21.92 -7.30 -15.66
C PRO A 50 -21.21 -7.44 -14.30
N ALA A 51 -21.23 -8.64 -13.71
CA ALA A 51 -20.62 -8.91 -12.41
C ALA A 51 -19.09 -8.87 -12.50
N LYS A 52 -18.50 -9.54 -13.51
CA LYS A 52 -17.05 -9.53 -13.73
C LYS A 52 -16.51 -8.12 -13.94
N ARG A 53 -17.22 -7.30 -14.72
CA ARG A 53 -16.86 -5.88 -14.94
C ARG A 53 -16.91 -5.09 -13.63
N SER A 54 -17.96 -5.26 -12.84
CA SER A 54 -18.11 -4.57 -11.57
C SER A 54 -17.01 -4.97 -10.58
N LEU A 55 -16.72 -6.27 -10.49
CA LEU A 55 -15.69 -6.81 -9.60
C LEU A 55 -14.29 -6.31 -9.98
N ALA A 56 -13.95 -6.34 -11.27
CA ALA A 56 -12.65 -5.90 -11.75
C ALA A 56 -12.35 -4.43 -11.40
N VAL A 57 -13.35 -3.54 -11.58
CA VAL A 57 -13.21 -2.12 -11.22
C VAL A 57 -13.16 -1.94 -9.71
N ALA A 58 -14.00 -2.65 -8.96
CA ALA A 58 -14.05 -2.56 -7.49
C ALA A 58 -12.72 -3.00 -6.85
N VAL A 59 -12.16 -4.13 -7.29
CA VAL A 59 -10.90 -4.68 -6.80
C VAL A 59 -9.73 -3.76 -7.14
N TYR A 60 -9.65 -3.29 -8.39
CA TYR A 60 -8.62 -2.32 -8.80
C TYR A 60 -8.67 -1.06 -7.93
N ASN A 61 -9.86 -0.46 -7.75
CA ASN A 61 -10.01 0.74 -6.94
C ASN A 61 -9.69 0.49 -5.45
N HIS A 62 -10.01 -0.70 -4.95
CA HIS A 62 -9.69 -1.08 -3.57
C HIS A 62 -8.18 -1.11 -3.34
N TYR A 63 -7.43 -1.82 -4.17
CA TYR A 63 -5.98 -1.91 -4.04
C TYR A 63 -5.28 -0.59 -4.36
N LYS A 64 -5.79 0.19 -5.32
CA LYS A 64 -5.29 1.55 -5.58
C LYS A 64 -5.40 2.44 -4.33
N ARG A 65 -6.49 2.33 -3.57
CA ARG A 65 -6.68 3.06 -2.31
C ARG A 65 -5.73 2.57 -1.21
N ILE A 66 -5.49 1.25 -1.14
CA ILE A 66 -4.53 0.67 -0.20
C ILE A 66 -3.12 1.23 -0.51
N GLN A 67 -2.67 1.18 -1.77
CA GLN A 67 -1.36 1.73 -2.16
C GLN A 67 -1.23 3.22 -1.84
N ALA A 68 -2.28 4.02 -2.09
CA ALA A 68 -2.28 5.44 -1.76
C ALA A 68 -2.23 5.72 -0.25
N GLY A 69 -2.76 4.81 0.58
CA GLY A 69 -2.70 4.89 2.05
C GLY A 69 -1.33 4.50 2.63
N HIS A 70 -0.52 3.75 1.88
CA HIS A 70 0.83 3.32 2.26
C HIS A 70 1.93 4.21 1.65
N ALA A 71 1.58 5.18 0.81
CA ALA A 71 2.55 6.14 0.31
C ALA A 71 3.06 6.98 1.50
N PRO A 72 4.37 6.95 1.81
CA PRO A 72 4.93 7.84 2.82
C PRO A 72 4.62 9.27 2.37
N LYS A 73 3.97 10.05 3.23
CA LYS A 73 3.82 11.48 2.97
C LYS A 73 5.22 12.05 2.88
N SER A 74 5.67 12.41 1.69
CA SER A 74 6.84 13.25 1.50
C SER A 74 6.54 14.59 2.16
N GLY A 75 6.89 14.69 3.45
CA GLY A 75 6.77 15.90 4.24
C GLY A 75 7.69 16.94 3.65
N SER A 76 7.08 17.99 3.09
CA SER A 76 7.73 19.26 2.80
C SER A 76 8.30 19.84 4.09
N LEU A 77 9.60 19.69 4.31
CA LEU A 77 10.39 20.57 5.17
C LEU A 77 11.19 21.49 4.26
N ALA A 78 10.54 22.55 3.79
CA ALA A 78 11.24 23.76 3.43
C ALA A 78 11.58 24.47 4.75
N GLU A 79 12.81 24.27 5.23
CA GLU A 79 13.36 25.07 6.30
C GLU A 79 13.55 26.51 5.78
N GLY A 80 12.99 27.45 6.54
CA GLY A 80 13.21 28.87 6.32
C GLY A 80 14.63 29.27 6.71
N GLY A 81 15.25 30.07 5.85
CA GLY A 81 16.34 30.99 6.15
C GLY A 81 15.97 32.37 5.66
#